data_AF-A0A1Q3LVG6-F1
#
_entry.id   AF-A0A1Q3LVG6-F1
#
_cell.length_a   1.000
_cell.length_b   1.000
_cell.length_c   1.000
_cell.angle_alpha   90.00
_cell.angle_beta   90.00
_cell.angle_gamma   90.00
#
_symmetry.space_group_name_H-M   'P 1'
#
loop_
_entity.id
_entity.type
_entity.pdbx_description
1 polymer ?
#
loop_
_entity_poly.entity_id
_entity_poly.type
_entity_poly.pdbx_seq_one_letter_code
_entity_poly.pdbx_strand_id
1 'polypeptide(L)'
;MNWNQQRETIESKINAGIEPKDIAKELGVMEYDLRQFIHRNRIFPRKTKKAMAFELVNIYTRGHPEYFRPNRDFFKDVRIRQKHWWSLYRGEKVMTQEEYMRVTKHLNITLHEAFEARQLNWVDELDNQR
;
A
#
# COMPACT_ATOMS: atom_id res chain seq x y z
N MET A 1 23.90 -5.61 -6.31
CA MET A 1 22.89 -5.05 -5.38
C MET A 1 21.61 -5.85 -5.51
N ASN A 2 21.16 -6.54 -4.46
CA ASN A 2 19.89 -7.29 -4.50
C ASN A 2 18.75 -6.37 -4.04
N TRP A 3 18.04 -5.80 -5.01
CA TRP A 3 16.97 -4.84 -4.76
C TRP A 3 15.79 -5.41 -3.95
N ASN A 4 15.51 -6.71 -4.08
CA ASN A 4 14.42 -7.35 -3.32
C ASN A 4 14.77 -7.44 -1.83
N GLN A 5 16.05 -7.66 -1.52
CA GLN A 5 16.52 -7.81 -0.15
C GLN A 5 16.60 -6.48 0.60
N GLN A 6 16.70 -5.37 -0.13
CA GLN A 6 16.73 -4.02 0.44
C GLN A 6 15.40 -3.29 0.38
N ARG A 7 14.36 -3.93 -0.18
CA ARG A 7 13.03 -3.33 -0.34
C ARG A 7 12.47 -2.87 1.00
N GLU A 8 12.49 -3.73 2.02
CA GLU A 8 11.97 -3.39 3.36
C GLU A 8 12.72 -2.22 3.99
N THR A 9 14.04 -2.19 3.86
CA THR A 9 14.88 -1.09 4.37
C THR A 9 14.56 0.23 3.65
N ILE A 10 14.39 0.20 2.32
CA ILE A 10 14.02 1.36 1.51
C ILE A 10 12.61 1.85 1.89
N GLU A 11 11.65 0.94 2.04
CA GLU A 11 10.28 1.26 2.45
C GLU A 11 10.25 1.90 3.85
N SER A 12 11.00 1.34 4.81
CA SER A 12 11.12 1.90 6.16
C SER A 12 11.71 3.32 6.15
N LYS A 13 12.75 3.57 5.36
CA LYS A 13 13.43 4.88 5.29
C LYS A 13 12.58 5.94 4.57
N ILE A 14 11.86 5.54 3.53
CA ILE A 14 10.90 6.43 2.85
C ILE A 14 9.73 6.76 3.78
N ASN A 15 9.23 5.80 4.56
CA ASN A 15 8.21 6.06 5.58
C ASN A 15 8.70 6.99 6.70
N ALA A 16 9.99 6.92 7.05
CA ALA A 16 10.63 7.84 7.99
C ALA A 16 10.84 9.25 7.41
N GLY A 17 10.51 9.49 6.13
CA GLY A 17 10.62 10.79 5.48
C GLY A 17 12.03 11.14 4.99
N ILE A 18 12.93 10.16 4.91
CA ILE A 18 14.29 10.37 4.39
C ILE A 18 14.24 10.60 2.88
N GLU A 19 14.98 11.59 2.38
CA GLU A 19 15.03 11.88 0.95
C GLU A 19 15.69 10.73 0.17
N PRO A 20 15.21 10.41 -1.05
CA PRO A 20 15.80 9.38 -1.89
C PRO A 20 17.30 9.55 -2.14
N LYS A 21 17.80 10.80 -2.12
CA LYS A 21 19.21 11.11 -2.32
C LYS A 21 20.11 10.58 -1.20
N ASP A 22 19.67 10.72 0.05
CA ASP A 22 20.43 10.25 1.21
C ASP A 22 20.40 8.73 1.31
N ILE A 23 19.24 8.13 0.98
CA ILE A 23 19.09 6.67 0.86
C ILE A 23 20.04 6.13 -0.22
N ALA A 24 20.10 6.78 -1.38
CA ALA A 24 20.98 6.36 -2.48
C ALA A 24 22.47 6.40 -2.09
N LYS A 25 22.88 7.45 -1.35
CA LYS A 25 24.26 7.60 -0.87
C LYS A 25 24.66 6.50 0.12
N GLU A 26 23.76 6.15 1.05
CA GLU A 26 24.00 5.10 2.04
C GLU A 26 24.04 3.70 1.39
N LEU A 27 23.22 3.49 0.37
CA LEU A 27 23.18 2.24 -0.39
C LEU A 27 24.27 2.13 -1.47
N GLY A 28 25.04 3.20 -1.71
CA GLY A 28 26.08 3.22 -2.75
C GLY A 28 25.51 3.06 -4.17
N VAL A 29 24.26 3.48 -4.40
CA VAL A 29 23.57 3.41 -5.71
C VAL A 29 23.33 4.79 -6.28
N MET A 30 23.16 4.87 -7.60
CA MET A 30 22.74 6.12 -8.23
C MET A 30 21.31 6.48 -7.82
N GLU A 31 21.07 7.76 -7.51
CA GLU A 31 19.75 8.27 -7.13
C GLU A 31 18.68 7.93 -8.19
N TYR A 32 19.07 7.98 -9.47
CA TYR A 32 18.20 7.66 -10.59
C TYR A 32 17.69 6.21 -10.54
N ASP A 33 18.57 5.25 -10.27
CA ASP A 33 18.22 3.82 -10.20
C ASP A 33 17.27 3.55 -9.03
N LEU A 34 17.52 4.18 -7.88
CA LEU A 34 16.63 4.11 -6.73
C LEU A 34 15.25 4.71 -7.05
N ARG A 35 15.19 5.88 -7.71
CA ARG A 35 13.90 6.48 -8.13
C ARG A 35 13.14 5.59 -9.11
N GLN A 36 13.83 4.96 -10.07
CA GLN A 36 13.18 4.00 -10.97
C GLN A 36 12.63 2.79 -10.22
N PHE A 37 13.40 2.25 -9.28
CA PHE A 37 12.98 1.13 -8.45
C PHE A 37 11.74 1.47 -7.61
N ILE A 38 11.75 2.62 -6.93
CA ILE A 38 10.63 3.15 -6.15
C ILE A 38 9.38 3.26 -7.03
N HIS A 39 9.51 3.85 -8.23
CA HIS A 39 8.38 4.04 -9.14
C HIS A 39 7.81 2.71 -9.66
N ARG A 40 8.67 1.77 -10.06
CA ARG A 40 8.26 0.45 -10.59
C ARG A 40 7.56 -0.38 -9.53
N ASN A 41 8.06 -0.36 -8.29
CA ASN A 41 7.50 -1.13 -7.17
C ASN A 41 6.45 -0.37 -6.37
N ARG A 42 6.13 0.86 -6.77
CA ARG A 42 5.09 1.70 -6.14
C ARG A 42 5.31 1.87 -4.64
N ILE A 43 6.56 2.11 -4.27
CA ILE A 43 6.95 2.40 -2.88
C ILE A 43 6.57 3.85 -2.59
N PHE A 44 5.54 4.05 -1.79
CA PHE A 44 5.07 5.38 -1.38
C PHE A 44 5.29 5.56 0.13
N PRO A 45 5.65 6.77 0.58
CA PRO A 45 5.64 7.08 2.01
C PRO A 45 4.23 6.86 2.57
N ARG A 46 4.11 5.92 3.49
CA ARG A 46 2.86 5.56 4.16
C ARG A 46 2.79 6.33 5.47
N LYS A 47 1.63 6.92 5.76
CA LYS A 47 1.33 7.32 7.14
C LYS A 47 1.16 6.04 7.97
N THR A 48 1.59 6.07 9.23
CA THR A 48 1.57 4.93 10.18
C THR A 48 0.23 4.20 10.30
N LYS A 49 -0.89 4.84 9.92
CA LYS A 49 -2.20 4.19 9.82
C LYS A 49 -2.31 3.41 8.50
N LYS A 50 -2.31 2.07 8.58
CA LYS A 50 -2.53 1.19 7.42
C LYS A 50 -3.80 1.63 6.68
N ALA A 51 -3.65 1.94 5.40
CA ALA A 51 -4.74 2.46 4.60
C ALA A 51 -5.71 1.34 4.22
N MET A 52 -7.01 1.49 4.52
CA MET A 52 -8.02 0.45 4.24
C MET A 52 -8.03 -0.02 2.78
N ALA A 53 -7.81 0.88 1.82
CA ALA A 53 -7.73 0.52 0.40
C ALA A 53 -6.51 -0.37 0.11
N PHE A 54 -5.37 -0.12 0.76
CA PHE A 54 -4.18 -0.94 0.61
C PHE A 54 -4.41 -2.34 1.16
N GLU A 55 -5.04 -2.47 2.33
CA GLU A 55 -5.32 -3.78 2.94
C GLU A 55 -6.21 -4.64 2.04
N LEU A 56 -7.29 -4.07 1.51
CA LEU A 56 -8.18 -4.78 0.58
C LEU A 56 -7.43 -5.25 -0.67
N VAL A 57 -6.58 -4.40 -1.22
CA VAL A 57 -5.75 -4.76 -2.37
C VAL A 57 -4.77 -5.86 -1.99
N ASN A 58 -4.14 -5.79 -0.82
CA ASN A 58 -3.19 -6.78 -0.34
C ASN A 58 -3.84 -8.16 -0.16
N ILE A 59 -5.08 -8.20 0.35
CA ILE A 59 -5.87 -9.42 0.46
C ILE A 59 -6.18 -9.97 -0.93
N TYR A 60 -6.71 -9.13 -1.82
CA TYR A 60 -7.04 -9.51 -3.19
C TYR A 60 -5.84 -10.07 -3.96
N THR A 61 -4.65 -9.47 -3.79
CA THR A 61 -3.42 -9.89 -4.46
C THR A 61 -2.59 -10.89 -3.66
N ARG A 62 -3.11 -11.44 -2.55
CA ARG A 62 -2.43 -12.43 -1.70
C ARG A 62 -1.03 -12.00 -1.26
N GLY A 63 -0.89 -10.76 -0.81
CA GLY A 63 0.39 -10.22 -0.33
C GLY A 63 1.24 -9.51 -1.39
N HIS A 64 0.78 -9.44 -2.65
CA HIS A 64 1.51 -8.80 -3.75
C HIS A 64 0.78 -7.59 -4.32
N PRO A 65 0.62 -6.50 -3.54
CA PRO A 65 -0.16 -5.32 -3.94
C PRO A 65 0.37 -4.65 -5.22
N GLU A 66 1.64 -4.85 -5.59
CA GLU A 66 2.23 -4.44 -6.86
C GLU A 66 1.51 -5.00 -8.10
N TYR A 67 0.85 -6.16 -7.98
CA TYR A 67 0.11 -6.78 -9.08
C TYR A 67 -1.24 -6.12 -9.34
N PHE A 68 -1.71 -5.29 -8.41
CA PHE A 68 -2.98 -4.60 -8.57
C PHE A 68 -2.89 -3.51 -9.65
N ARG A 69 -3.54 -3.74 -10.79
CA ARG A 69 -3.62 -2.78 -11.88
C ARG A 69 -5.08 -2.35 -12.06
N PRO A 70 -5.53 -1.28 -11.37
CA PRO A 70 -6.91 -0.83 -11.51
C PRO A 70 -7.16 -0.37 -12.95
N ASN A 71 -8.22 -0.87 -13.56
CA ASN A 71 -8.63 -0.53 -14.93
C ASN A 71 -9.82 0.44 -14.91
N ARG A 72 -10.32 0.83 -16.08
CA ARG A 72 -11.48 1.75 -16.17
C ARG A 72 -12.75 1.16 -15.58
N ASP A 73 -12.93 -0.15 -15.69
CA ASP A 73 -14.11 -0.87 -15.17
C ASP A 73 -14.13 -0.87 -13.64
N PHE A 74 -12.97 -1.10 -13.01
CA PHE A 74 -12.80 -0.94 -11.57
C PHE A 74 -13.32 0.41 -11.10
N PHE A 75 -12.82 1.52 -11.68
CA PHE A 75 -13.22 2.86 -11.25
C PHE A 75 -14.72 3.15 -11.49
N LYS A 76 -15.31 2.56 -12.53
CA LYS A 76 -16.73 2.68 -12.86
C LYS A 76 -17.59 1.91 -11.83
N ASP A 77 -17.20 0.69 -11.50
CA ASP A 77 -17.92 -0.18 -10.59
C ASP A 77 -17.83 0.30 -9.14
N VAL A 78 -16.63 0.71 -8.70
CA VAL A 78 -16.44 1.23 -7.34
C VAL A 78 -16.92 2.68 -7.18
N ARG A 79 -17.25 3.36 -8.29
CA ARG A 79 -17.67 4.77 -8.36
C ARG A 79 -16.67 5.71 -7.68
N ILE A 80 -15.38 5.46 -7.88
CA ILE A 80 -14.29 6.26 -7.30
C ILE A 80 -13.45 6.85 -8.43
N ARG A 81 -13.15 8.15 -8.34
CA ARG A 81 -12.22 8.80 -9.28
C ARG A 81 -10.79 8.31 -9.04
N GLN A 82 -9.99 8.17 -10.09
CA GLN A 82 -8.60 7.67 -10.00
C GLN A 82 -7.76 8.39 -8.94
N LYS A 83 -7.79 9.74 -8.93
CA LYS A 83 -7.04 10.53 -7.94
C LYS A 83 -7.48 10.24 -6.51
N HIS A 84 -8.80 10.09 -6.28
CA HIS A 84 -9.35 9.79 -4.96
C HIS A 84 -8.96 8.38 -4.50
N TRP A 85 -9.05 7.39 -5.38
CA TRP A 85 -8.57 6.03 -5.11
C TRP A 85 -7.12 6.02 -4.62
N TRP A 86 -6.23 6.72 -5.31
CA TRP A 86 -4.82 6.73 -4.93
C TRP A 86 -4.56 7.47 -3.60
N SER A 87 -5.33 8.50 -3.27
CA SER A 87 -5.30 9.12 -1.94
C SER A 87 -5.79 8.17 -0.85
N LEU A 88 -6.84 7.38 -1.11
CA LEU A 88 -7.30 6.32 -0.21
C LEU A 88 -6.25 5.22 -0.04
N TYR A 89 -5.61 4.79 -1.13
CA TYR A 89 -4.59 3.74 -1.14
C TYR A 89 -3.33 4.13 -0.35
N ARG A 90 -2.91 5.39 -0.42
CA ARG A 90 -1.76 5.91 0.36
C ARG A 90 -2.10 6.26 1.81
N GLY A 91 -3.38 6.20 2.20
CA GLY A 91 -3.82 6.59 3.55
C GLY A 91 -3.85 8.10 3.79
N GLU A 92 -3.86 8.91 2.73
CA GLU A 92 -4.06 10.37 2.83
C GLU A 92 -5.50 10.70 3.23
N LYS A 93 -6.44 9.84 2.84
CA LYS A 93 -7.87 9.96 3.12
C LYS A 93 -8.41 8.67 3.71
N VAL A 94 -9.46 8.81 4.51
CA VAL A 94 -10.21 7.69 5.09
C VAL A 94 -11.28 7.25 4.08
N MET A 95 -11.36 5.94 3.84
CA MET A 95 -12.39 5.34 3.00
C MET A 95 -13.74 5.35 3.71
N THR A 96 -14.81 5.75 3.01
CA THR A 96 -16.17 5.68 3.59
C THR A 96 -16.69 4.24 3.59
N GLN A 97 -17.69 3.95 4.42
CA GLN A 97 -18.30 2.62 4.47
C GLN A 97 -18.89 2.20 3.12
N GLU A 98 -19.52 3.11 2.38
CA GLU A 98 -20.06 2.79 1.06
C GLU A 98 -18.96 2.51 0.02
N GLU A 99 -17.87 3.29 0.04
CA GLU A 99 -16.71 3.04 -0.82
C GLU A 99 -16.11 1.67 -0.51
N TYR A 100 -15.99 1.34 0.77
CA TYR A 100 -15.50 0.05 1.23
C TYR A 100 -16.35 -1.10 0.70
N MET A 101 -17.68 -1.03 0.86
CA MET A 101 -18.61 -2.06 0.38
C MET A 101 -18.56 -2.25 -1.14
N ARG A 102 -18.38 -1.17 -1.91
CA ARG A 102 -18.26 -1.26 -3.37
C ARG A 102 -16.93 -1.90 -3.79
N VAL A 103 -15.84 -1.54 -3.12
CA VAL A 103 -14.50 -2.09 -3.40
C VAL A 103 -14.44 -3.58 -3.04
N THR A 104 -14.93 -3.98 -1.86
CA THR A 104 -14.96 -5.40 -1.47
C THR A 104 -15.82 -6.23 -2.41
N LYS A 105 -16.98 -5.71 -2.82
CA LYS A 105 -17.86 -6.37 -3.80
C LYS A 105 -17.18 -6.56 -5.15
N HIS A 106 -16.49 -5.53 -5.68
CA HIS A 106 -15.82 -5.64 -6.98
C HIS A 106 -14.62 -6.58 -6.93
N LEU A 107 -13.85 -6.58 -5.83
CA LEU A 107 -12.70 -7.46 -5.64
C LEU A 107 -13.10 -8.90 -5.24
N ASN A 108 -14.40 -9.15 -5.07
CA ASN A 108 -14.95 -10.43 -4.61
C ASN A 108 -14.33 -10.92 -3.29
N ILE A 109 -14.04 -9.98 -2.38
CA ILE A 109 -13.53 -10.27 -1.04
C ILE A 109 -14.72 -10.38 -0.10
N THR A 110 -14.77 -11.46 0.68
CA THR A 110 -15.84 -11.64 1.66
C THR A 110 -15.66 -10.63 2.78
N LEU A 111 -16.75 -10.04 3.28
CA LEU A 111 -16.68 -9.12 4.42
C LEU A 111 -16.03 -9.77 5.65
N HIS A 112 -16.20 -11.08 5.81
CA HIS A 112 -15.56 -11.87 6.85
C HIS A 112 -14.03 -11.89 6.71
N GLU A 113 -13.50 -12.26 5.53
CA GLU A 113 -12.05 -12.25 5.25
C GLU A 113 -11.44 -10.86 5.44
N ALA A 114 -12.14 -9.82 4.99
CA ALA A 114 -11.67 -8.45 5.16
C ALA A 114 -11.71 -7.97 6.62
N PHE A 115 -12.61 -8.54 7.44
CA PHE A 115 -12.70 -8.27 8.87
C PHE A 115 -11.65 -9.04 9.67
N GLU A 116 -11.45 -10.34 9.38
CA GLU A 116 -10.42 -11.16 10.02
C GLU A 116 -9.01 -10.62 9.75
N ALA A 117 -8.72 -10.23 8.51
CA ALA A 117 -7.45 -9.60 8.16
C ALA A 117 -7.19 -8.29 8.95
N ARG A 118 -8.25 -7.56 9.29
CA ARG A 118 -8.13 -6.37 10.16
C ARG A 118 -7.93 -6.73 11.63
N GLN A 119 -8.64 -7.73 12.14
CA GLN A 119 -8.48 -8.16 13.52
C GLN A 119 -7.07 -8.70 13.77
N LEU A 120 -6.55 -9.51 12.84
CA LEU A 120 -5.16 -10.00 12.89
C LEU A 120 -4.16 -8.83 12.92
N ASN A 121 -4.34 -7.84 12.05
CA ASN A 121 -3.50 -6.64 12.05
C ASN A 121 -3.54 -5.88 13.40
N TRP A 122 -4.71 -5.79 14.05
CA TRP A 122 -4.84 -5.13 15.35
C TRP A 122 -4.17 -5.93 16.49
N VAL A 123 -4.28 -7.25 16.46
CA VAL A 123 -3.62 -8.13 17.44
C VAL A 123 -2.10 -8.02 17.31
N ASP A 124 -1.56 -8.07 16.10
CA ASP A 124 -0.12 -7.93 15.85
C ASP A 124 0.43 -6.54 16.26
N GLU A 125 -0.38 -5.48 16.11
CA GLU A 125 -0.01 -4.12 16.53
C GLU A 125 -0.01 -3.96 18.05
N LEU A 126 -0.87 -4.67 18.78
CA LEU A 126 -0.91 -4.67 20.25
C LEU A 126 0.24 -5.50 20.85
N ASP A 127 0.60 -6.62 20.23
CA ASP A 127 1.71 -7.45 20.68
C ASP A 127 3.08 -6.80 20.43
N ASN A 128 3.26 -6.07 19.32
CA ASN A 128 4.49 -5.30 19.05
C ASN A 128 4.68 -4.05 19.94
N GLN A 129 3.75 -3.76 20.85
CA GLN A 129 3.85 -2.66 21.82
C GLN A 129 4.17 -3.15 23.25
N ARG A 130 4.42 -4.45 23.45
CA ARG A 130 4.89 -5.05 24.71
C ARG A 130 6.38 -5.37 24.67
#